data_AF-A0A8J7PNI4-F1
#
_entry.id   AF-A0A8J7PNI4-F1
#
_cell.length_a   1.000
_cell.length_b   1.000
_cell.length_c   1.000
_cell.angle_alpha   90.00
_cell.angle_beta   90.00
_cell.angle_gamma   90.00
#
_symmetry.space_group_name_H-M   'P 1'
#
loop_
_entity.id
_entity.type
_entity.pdbx_description
1 polymer ?
#
loop_
_entity_poly.entity_id
_entity_poly.type
_entity_poly.pdbx_seq_one_letter_code
_entity_poly.pdbx_strand_id
1 'polypeptide(L)'
;VKLPSDLLRAYYAIDLAALAKQNPSGLPSARQKREAKESARERLEQEAKDGRYRKRKLIEVVWDRKSNELLFGTTSVSQIDRLLVLFKNTFGRGFEAVTAGRRAYALAETHGRTRGVDDASPSPFVPGLAAKDVAWIPDEASRDFVGNEFLIWLWYQCDDESATFELLDGSEATVFLARTLTLECPRGQTGHETITHEGPTRLPEAMRAIQSGKLPRKVGLTVVRHGVQYEFNLHAETLAVGGAKIPPPEEEDDRARLEARAQQLRDLIETLDLLFDAFGRVRFSADWPKELAKMQRWLSREERRAA
;
A
#
# COMPACT_ATOMS: atom_id res chain seq x y z
N VAL A 1 -21.79 18.25 5.00
CA VAL A 1 -21.95 17.56 3.69
C VAL A 1 -20.92 18.14 2.73
N LYS A 2 -20.21 17.33 1.95
CA LYS A 2 -19.27 17.86 0.95
C LYS A 2 -20.09 18.36 -0.24
N LEU A 3 -20.17 19.67 -0.42
CA LEU A 3 -20.91 20.28 -1.53
C LEU A 3 -20.22 19.96 -2.87
N PRO A 4 -20.98 19.71 -3.97
CA PRO A 4 -20.39 19.48 -5.28
C PRO A 4 -19.62 20.72 -5.77
N SER A 5 -18.33 20.57 -6.04
CA SER A 5 -17.47 21.69 -6.45
C SER A 5 -17.86 22.29 -7.79
N ASP A 6 -18.34 21.47 -8.72
CA ASP A 6 -18.69 21.92 -10.07
C ASP A 6 -19.98 22.74 -10.06
N LEU A 7 -20.98 22.34 -9.25
CA LEU A 7 -22.18 23.15 -9.04
C LEU A 7 -21.85 24.46 -8.32
N LEU A 8 -20.94 24.43 -7.34
CA LEU A 8 -20.51 25.64 -6.64
C LEU A 8 -19.85 26.62 -7.62
N ARG A 9 -19.01 26.13 -8.53
CA ARG A 9 -18.41 26.97 -9.59
C ARG A 9 -19.47 27.49 -10.56
N ALA A 10 -20.44 26.66 -10.96
CA ALA A 10 -21.49 27.05 -11.88
C ALA A 10 -22.39 28.15 -11.29
N TYR A 11 -22.89 27.97 -10.06
CA TYR A 11 -23.70 28.99 -9.40
C TYR A 11 -22.91 30.26 -9.10
N TYR A 12 -21.65 30.12 -8.67
CA TYR A 12 -20.77 31.26 -8.52
C TYR A 12 -20.62 32.06 -9.82
N ALA A 13 -20.40 31.39 -10.96
CA ALA A 13 -20.26 32.06 -12.25
C ALA A 13 -21.56 32.77 -12.67
N ILE A 14 -22.72 32.16 -12.44
CA ILE A 14 -24.04 32.74 -12.72
C ILE A 14 -24.26 33.99 -11.86
N ASP A 15 -24.09 33.89 -10.55
CA ASP A 15 -24.31 34.98 -9.61
C ASP A 15 -23.31 36.12 -9.83
N LEU A 16 -22.05 35.77 -10.12
CA LEU A 16 -21.01 36.75 -10.44
C LEU A 16 -21.31 37.51 -11.73
N ALA A 17 -21.79 36.83 -12.77
CA ALA A 17 -22.17 37.46 -14.03
C ALA A 17 -23.40 38.38 -13.84
N ALA A 18 -24.36 38.00 -12.99
CA ALA A 18 -25.51 38.82 -12.66
C ALA A 18 -25.10 40.10 -11.93
N LEU A 19 -24.20 40.01 -10.94
CA LEU A 19 -23.69 41.16 -10.19
C LEU A 19 -22.78 42.06 -11.05
N ALA A 20 -21.97 41.48 -11.93
CA ALA A 20 -21.08 42.24 -12.82
C ALA A 20 -21.84 43.10 -13.85
N LYS A 21 -23.02 42.67 -14.30
CA LYS A 21 -23.88 43.44 -15.23
C LYS A 21 -24.33 44.79 -14.65
N GLN A 22 -24.34 44.94 -13.33
CA GLN A 22 -24.72 46.18 -12.66
C GLN A 22 -23.55 47.18 -12.53
N ASN A 23 -22.33 46.77 -12.90
CA ASN A 23 -21.15 47.62 -12.82
C ASN A 23 -20.88 48.36 -14.14
N PRO A 24 -20.64 49.68 -14.13
CA PRO A 24 -20.25 50.44 -15.33
C PRO A 24 -18.97 49.93 -15.99
N SER A 25 -18.06 49.34 -15.22
CA SER A 25 -16.79 48.79 -15.69
C SER A 25 -16.91 47.40 -16.33
N GLY A 26 -18.08 46.74 -16.23
CA GLY A 26 -18.27 45.34 -16.65
C GLY A 26 -17.50 44.30 -15.84
N LEU A 27 -16.71 44.72 -14.84
CA LEU A 27 -15.88 43.85 -14.01
C LEU A 27 -16.44 43.79 -12.57
N PRO A 28 -16.57 42.59 -11.97
CA PRO A 28 -17.06 42.46 -10.60
C PRO A 28 -16.00 42.89 -9.57
N SER A 29 -16.44 43.66 -8.57
CA SER A 29 -15.64 44.08 -7.43
C SER A 29 -15.28 42.91 -6.51
N ALA A 30 -14.30 43.10 -5.63
CA ALA A 30 -13.94 42.09 -4.61
C ALA A 30 -15.13 41.74 -3.69
N ARG A 31 -15.96 42.73 -3.36
CA ARG A 31 -17.18 42.53 -2.56
C ARG A 31 -18.19 41.64 -3.29
N GLN A 32 -18.46 41.92 -4.57
CA GLN A 32 -19.39 41.13 -5.39
C GLN A 32 -18.89 39.70 -5.64
N LYS A 33 -17.56 39.50 -5.77
CA LYS A 33 -16.98 38.15 -5.82
C LYS A 33 -17.24 37.36 -4.54
N ARG A 34 -17.12 38.01 -3.38
CA ARG A 34 -17.43 37.37 -2.09
C ARG A 34 -18.92 37.06 -1.96
N GLU A 35 -19.77 38.01 -2.33
CA GLU A 35 -21.23 37.88 -2.31
C GLU A 35 -21.72 36.74 -3.23
N ALA A 36 -21.24 36.68 -4.48
CA ALA A 36 -21.58 35.58 -5.39
C ALA A 36 -21.15 34.22 -4.83
N LYS A 37 -20.02 34.15 -4.12
CA LYS A 37 -19.52 32.91 -3.52
C LYS A 37 -20.35 32.49 -2.31
N GLU A 38 -20.75 33.44 -1.46
CA GLU A 38 -21.63 33.21 -0.31
C GLU A 38 -23.03 32.77 -0.78
N SER A 39 -23.64 33.49 -1.74
CA SER A 39 -24.93 33.12 -2.38
C SER A 39 -24.91 31.71 -2.99
N ALA A 40 -23.91 31.42 -3.83
CA ALA A 40 -23.77 30.10 -4.45
C ALA A 40 -23.61 28.97 -3.41
N ARG A 41 -22.93 29.26 -2.31
CA ARG A 41 -22.74 28.31 -1.21
C ARG A 41 -24.04 28.10 -0.43
N GLU A 42 -24.73 29.18 -0.03
CA GLU A 42 -26.00 29.10 0.70
C GLU A 42 -27.06 28.33 -0.09
N ARG A 43 -27.17 28.61 -1.39
CA ARG A 43 -28.06 27.87 -2.30
C ARG A 43 -27.76 26.37 -2.27
N LEU A 44 -26.49 25.99 -2.39
CA LEU A 44 -26.09 24.58 -2.33
C LEU A 44 -26.29 23.96 -0.95
N GLU A 45 -26.11 24.72 0.12
CA GLU A 45 -26.38 24.26 1.48
C GLU A 45 -27.88 24.03 1.71
N GLN A 46 -28.75 24.88 1.15
CA GLN A 46 -30.20 24.67 1.16
C GLN A 46 -30.59 23.42 0.37
N GLU A 47 -30.10 23.28 -0.87
CA GLU A 47 -30.32 22.09 -1.68
C GLU A 47 -29.78 20.82 -1.01
N ALA A 48 -28.67 20.91 -0.27
CA ALA A 48 -28.10 19.77 0.45
C ALA A 48 -28.98 19.26 1.61
N LYS A 49 -29.96 20.05 2.08
CA LYS A 49 -30.80 19.68 3.24
C LYS A 49 -31.67 18.46 2.99
N ASP A 50 -32.14 18.26 1.75
CA ASP A 50 -32.92 17.08 1.38
C ASP A 50 -32.05 15.81 1.21
N GLY A 51 -30.73 15.94 1.36
CA GLY A 51 -29.80 14.84 1.30
C GLY A 51 -29.34 14.44 -0.11
N ARG A 52 -29.76 15.15 -1.18
CA ARG A 52 -29.36 14.83 -2.57
C ARG A 52 -27.84 14.76 -2.80
N TYR A 53 -27.05 15.47 -2.01
CA TYR A 53 -25.59 15.47 -2.07
C TYR A 53 -24.92 14.56 -1.03
N ARG A 54 -25.70 13.80 -0.26
CA ARG A 54 -25.18 12.92 0.79
C ARG A 54 -24.61 11.65 0.17
N LYS A 55 -23.28 11.56 0.12
CA LYS A 55 -22.59 10.33 -0.22
C LYS A 55 -22.47 9.42 1.00
N ARG A 56 -22.92 8.17 0.87
CA ARG A 56 -22.68 7.11 1.86
C ARG A 56 -21.56 6.21 1.31
N LYS A 57 -20.65 5.83 2.18
CA LYS A 57 -19.61 4.83 1.89
C LYS A 57 -19.67 3.80 2.99
N LEU A 58 -19.79 2.53 2.61
CA LEU A 58 -19.66 1.40 3.50
C LEU A 58 -18.24 0.88 3.37
N ILE A 59 -17.60 0.61 4.51
CA ILE A 59 -16.27 0.00 4.57
C ILE A 59 -16.41 -1.18 5.52
N GLU A 60 -16.11 -2.36 5.00
CA GLU A 60 -16.23 -3.60 5.76
C GLU A 60 -15.09 -3.71 6.77
N VAL A 61 -15.43 -4.27 7.93
CA VAL A 61 -14.50 -4.55 9.02
C VAL A 61 -14.71 -6.00 9.42
N VAL A 62 -13.62 -6.78 9.46
CA VAL A 62 -13.64 -8.15 9.97
C VAL A 62 -12.71 -8.19 11.18
N TRP A 63 -13.23 -8.58 12.33
CA TRP A 63 -12.40 -8.87 13.50
C TRP A 63 -12.17 -10.38 13.54
N ASP A 64 -10.95 -10.80 13.22
CA ASP A 64 -10.56 -12.20 13.38
C ASP A 64 -10.14 -12.47 14.83
N ARG A 65 -10.95 -13.26 15.53
CA ARG A 65 -10.70 -13.55 16.95
C ARG A 65 -9.51 -14.45 17.20
N LYS A 66 -9.08 -15.26 16.20
CA LYS A 66 -7.97 -16.20 16.37
C LYS A 66 -6.64 -15.47 16.39
N SER A 67 -6.40 -14.60 15.39
CA SER A 67 -5.22 -13.74 15.37
C SER A 67 -5.36 -12.50 16.28
N ASN A 68 -6.59 -12.21 16.73
CA ASN A 68 -6.94 -10.96 17.42
C ASN A 68 -6.59 -9.71 16.59
N GLU A 69 -6.74 -9.83 15.27
CA GLU A 69 -6.49 -8.75 14.31
C GLU A 69 -7.79 -8.22 13.73
N LEU A 70 -7.77 -6.92 13.38
CA LEU A 70 -8.89 -6.25 12.75
C LEU A 70 -8.52 -5.91 11.30
N LEU A 71 -9.19 -6.57 10.37
CA LEU A 71 -9.04 -6.37 8.94
C LEU A 71 -9.98 -5.27 8.49
N PHE A 72 -9.41 -4.21 7.91
CA PHE A 72 -10.17 -3.06 7.46
C PHE A 72 -10.12 -2.94 5.94
N GLY A 73 -11.28 -2.88 5.29
CA GLY A 73 -11.43 -2.91 3.83
C GLY A 73 -10.95 -1.66 3.07
N THR A 74 -9.96 -0.92 3.58
CA THR A 74 -9.37 0.23 2.89
C THR A 74 -7.95 0.52 3.36
N THR A 75 -7.12 1.01 2.44
CA THR A 75 -5.77 1.52 2.73
C THR A 75 -5.74 3.04 2.97
N SER A 76 -6.91 3.70 3.04
CA SER A 76 -6.97 5.15 3.22
C SER A 76 -6.69 5.56 4.66
N VAL A 77 -5.58 6.27 4.88
CA VAL A 77 -5.19 6.85 6.18
C VAL A 77 -6.34 7.60 6.83
N SER A 78 -7.02 8.48 6.08
CA SER A 78 -8.17 9.25 6.60
C SER A 78 -9.33 8.40 7.14
N GLN A 79 -9.53 7.21 6.58
CA GLN A 79 -10.57 6.28 7.04
C GLN A 79 -10.08 5.46 8.22
N ILE A 80 -8.79 5.09 8.24
CA ILE A 80 -8.14 4.39 9.35
C ILE A 80 -8.18 5.28 10.60
N ASP A 81 -7.80 6.56 10.50
CA ASP A 81 -7.86 7.51 11.62
C ASP A 81 -9.29 7.61 12.19
N ARG A 82 -10.29 7.65 11.30
CA ARG A 82 -11.69 7.70 11.70
C ARG A 82 -12.13 6.40 12.38
N LEU A 83 -11.69 5.25 11.89
CA LEU A 83 -11.96 3.96 12.50
C LEU A 83 -11.36 3.88 13.91
N LEU A 84 -10.10 4.30 14.10
CA LEU A 84 -9.44 4.29 15.41
C LEU A 84 -10.23 5.10 16.45
N VAL A 85 -10.70 6.29 16.07
CA VAL A 85 -11.55 7.13 16.94
C VAL A 85 -12.88 6.45 17.24
N LEU A 86 -13.57 5.94 16.21
CA LEU A 86 -14.88 5.29 16.39
C LEU A 86 -14.77 4.03 17.26
N PHE A 87 -13.75 3.21 17.03
CA PHE A 87 -13.54 1.97 17.77
C PHE A 87 -13.23 2.26 19.23
N LYS A 88 -12.35 3.24 19.52
CA LYS A 88 -12.07 3.68 20.89
C LYS A 88 -13.31 4.21 21.61
N ASN A 89 -14.12 5.02 20.94
CA ASN A 89 -15.35 5.56 21.53
C ASN A 89 -16.41 4.47 21.77
N THR A 90 -16.43 3.43 20.93
CA THR A 90 -17.44 2.36 21.01
C THR A 90 -17.05 1.28 22.03
N PHE A 91 -15.78 0.86 22.04
CA PHE A 91 -15.31 -0.29 22.81
C PHE A 91 -14.37 0.09 23.96
N GLY A 92 -13.99 1.37 24.10
CA GLY A 92 -13.05 1.83 25.13
C GLY A 92 -11.60 1.34 24.93
N ARG A 93 -11.28 0.75 23.77
CA ARG A 93 -9.98 0.19 23.44
C ARG A 93 -9.43 0.78 22.15
N GLY A 94 -8.11 0.95 22.09
CA GLY A 94 -7.41 1.29 20.85
C GLY A 94 -6.76 0.05 20.23
N PHE A 95 -6.26 0.20 19.03
CA PHE A 95 -5.39 -0.76 18.37
C PHE A 95 -4.38 -0.01 17.51
N GLU A 96 -3.35 -0.71 17.06
CA GLU A 96 -2.26 -0.14 16.29
C GLU A 96 -2.15 -0.90 14.96
N ALA A 97 -1.68 -0.21 13.92
CA ALA A 97 -1.49 -0.84 12.62
C ALA A 97 -0.38 -1.91 12.70
N VAL A 98 -0.62 -3.05 12.06
CA VAL A 98 0.44 -4.05 11.87
C VAL A 98 1.25 -3.65 10.64
N THR A 99 2.36 -2.93 10.89
CA THR A 99 3.30 -2.51 9.85
C THR A 99 4.33 -3.60 9.54
N ALA A 100 5.14 -3.43 8.49
CA ALA A 100 6.19 -4.37 8.14
C ALA A 100 7.18 -4.63 9.30
N GLY A 101 7.59 -3.57 10.01
CA GLY A 101 8.47 -3.71 11.17
C GLY A 101 7.81 -4.52 12.29
N ARG A 102 6.55 -4.22 12.62
CA ARG A 102 5.80 -4.95 13.67
C ARG A 102 5.58 -6.42 13.30
N ARG A 103 5.23 -6.71 12.04
CA ARG A 103 5.08 -8.09 11.57
C ARG A 103 6.43 -8.82 11.61
N ALA A 104 7.54 -8.15 11.27
CA ALA A 104 8.88 -8.71 11.38
C ALA A 104 9.21 -9.09 12.84
N TYR A 105 8.90 -8.24 13.80
CA TYR A 105 9.06 -8.56 15.23
C TYR A 105 8.20 -9.75 15.66
N ALA A 106 6.91 -9.76 15.31
CA ALA A 106 5.99 -10.84 15.70
C ALA A 106 6.42 -12.22 15.16
N LEU A 107 6.86 -12.28 13.90
CA LEU A 107 7.36 -13.51 13.30
C LEU A 107 8.73 -13.89 13.88
N ALA A 108 9.64 -12.93 14.07
CA ALA A 108 10.95 -13.19 14.67
C ALA A 108 10.84 -13.67 16.13
N GLU A 109 9.85 -13.20 16.89
CA GLU A 109 9.55 -13.67 18.25
C GLU A 109 9.22 -15.16 18.26
N THR A 110 8.42 -15.62 17.29
CA THR A 110 8.07 -17.03 17.12
C THR A 110 9.30 -17.92 16.94
N HIS A 111 10.38 -17.37 16.36
CA HIS A 111 11.64 -18.08 16.13
C HIS A 111 12.75 -17.75 17.14
N GLY A 112 12.50 -16.89 18.13
CA GLY A 112 13.51 -16.44 19.09
C GLY A 112 14.62 -15.56 18.50
N ARG A 113 14.32 -14.78 17.45
CA ARG A 113 15.29 -13.99 16.65
C ARG A 113 15.05 -12.48 16.66
N THR A 114 14.32 -11.96 17.65
CA THR A 114 13.97 -10.53 17.74
C THR A 114 15.19 -9.61 17.69
N ARG A 115 16.33 -10.02 18.26
CA ARG A 115 17.59 -9.29 18.19
C ARG A 115 18.05 -9.02 16.75
N GLY A 116 17.81 -9.94 15.82
CA GLY A 116 18.16 -9.73 14.41
C GLY A 116 17.33 -8.61 13.77
N VAL A 117 16.10 -8.40 14.24
CA VAL A 117 15.24 -7.28 13.84
C VAL A 117 15.70 -5.98 14.51
N ASP A 118 16.08 -6.04 15.79
CA ASP A 118 16.60 -4.87 16.52
C ASP A 118 17.88 -4.31 15.89
N ASP A 119 18.81 -5.21 15.53
CA ASP A 119 20.11 -4.87 14.95
C ASP A 119 20.03 -4.56 13.44
N ALA A 120 18.86 -4.73 12.81
CA ALA A 120 18.68 -4.49 11.39
C ALA A 120 18.74 -2.99 11.05
N SER A 121 19.56 -2.67 10.05
CA SER A 121 19.60 -1.36 9.39
C SER A 121 19.35 -1.51 7.88
N PRO A 122 18.98 -0.43 7.17
CA PRO A 122 18.78 -0.47 5.71
C PRO A 122 20.00 -1.02 4.97
N SER A 123 19.75 -1.98 4.09
CA SER A 123 20.79 -2.73 3.39
C SER A 123 21.33 -1.94 2.19
N PRO A 124 22.65 -1.95 1.96
CA PRO A 124 23.25 -1.27 0.83
C PRO A 124 23.13 -2.08 -0.46
N PHE A 125 21.92 -2.20 -1.04
CA PHE A 125 21.69 -2.95 -2.28
C PHE A 125 22.52 -2.44 -3.46
N VAL A 126 22.75 -1.14 -3.54
CA VAL A 126 23.69 -0.53 -4.49
C VAL A 126 24.80 0.18 -3.70
N PRO A 127 26.01 -0.40 -3.61
CA PRO A 127 27.13 0.20 -2.89
C PRO A 127 27.39 1.64 -3.36
N GLY A 128 27.57 2.56 -2.41
CA GLY A 128 27.79 3.99 -2.68
C GLY A 128 26.53 4.83 -2.94
N LEU A 129 25.38 4.20 -3.23
CA LEU A 129 24.08 4.89 -3.38
C LEU A 129 23.11 4.61 -2.22
N ALA A 130 23.44 3.65 -1.36
CA ALA A 130 22.66 3.29 -0.19
C ALA A 130 22.47 4.47 0.77
N ALA A 131 21.22 4.69 1.19
CA ALA A 131 20.89 5.65 2.23
C ALA A 131 21.07 5.00 3.60
N LYS A 132 21.66 5.73 4.56
CA LYS A 132 21.64 5.30 5.97
C LYS A 132 20.24 5.46 6.56
N ASP A 133 19.57 6.55 6.18
CA ASP A 133 18.23 6.90 6.60
C ASP A 133 17.29 6.87 5.39
N VAL A 134 16.06 6.40 5.60
CA VAL A 134 15.05 6.28 4.54
C VAL A 134 14.06 7.43 4.67
N ALA A 135 13.99 8.30 3.67
CA ALA A 135 13.28 9.59 3.73
C ALA A 135 11.77 9.48 4.06
N TRP A 136 11.13 8.35 3.72
CA TRP A 136 9.72 8.11 4.02
C TRP A 136 9.48 7.38 5.34
N ILE A 137 10.54 7.09 6.10
CA ILE A 137 10.48 6.50 7.43
C ILE A 137 10.88 7.59 8.43
N PRO A 138 9.89 8.19 9.13
CA PRO A 138 10.15 9.36 9.95
C PRO A 138 10.87 9.04 11.28
N ASP A 139 10.83 7.79 11.72
CA ASP A 139 11.45 7.32 12.96
C ASP A 139 12.56 6.32 12.64
N GLU A 140 13.80 6.64 13.00
CA GLU A 140 14.97 5.75 12.80
C GLU A 140 14.83 4.43 13.57
N ALA A 141 14.03 4.39 14.65
CA ALA A 141 13.70 3.15 15.34
C ALA A 141 12.61 2.34 14.62
N SER A 142 11.98 2.86 13.57
CA SER A 142 11.04 2.06 12.79
C SER A 142 11.79 1.08 11.88
N ARG A 143 11.39 -0.20 11.96
CA ARG A 143 11.88 -1.26 11.09
C ARG A 143 11.00 -1.45 9.85
N ASP A 144 10.16 -0.47 9.51
CA ASP A 144 9.25 -0.58 8.37
C ASP A 144 9.97 -0.62 7.01
N PHE A 145 11.25 -0.21 6.94
CA PHE A 145 12.07 -0.35 5.73
C PHE A 145 12.23 -1.81 5.31
N VAL A 146 12.10 -2.76 6.25
CA VAL A 146 12.13 -4.20 5.99
C VAL A 146 11.08 -4.59 4.96
N GLY A 147 9.95 -3.86 4.92
CA GLY A 147 8.95 -4.02 3.87
C GLY A 147 9.48 -3.69 2.47
N ASN A 148 10.30 -2.64 2.32
CA ASN A 148 10.92 -2.30 1.04
C ASN A 148 11.96 -3.35 0.63
N GLU A 149 12.75 -3.83 1.59
CA GLU A 149 13.75 -4.88 1.41
C GLU A 149 13.11 -6.21 1.02
N PHE A 150 11.96 -6.54 1.61
CA PHE A 150 11.16 -7.70 1.26
C PHE A 150 10.74 -7.67 -0.20
N LEU A 151 10.25 -6.52 -0.69
CA LEU A 151 9.80 -6.40 -2.08
C LEU A 151 10.94 -6.51 -3.10
N ILE A 152 12.11 -5.93 -2.82
CA ILE A 152 13.28 -6.08 -3.71
C ILE A 152 13.88 -7.50 -3.62
N TRP A 153 13.81 -8.15 -2.46
CA TRP A 153 14.19 -9.55 -2.30
C TRP A 153 13.25 -10.48 -3.08
N LEU A 154 11.93 -10.28 -3.01
CA LEU A 154 10.98 -11.03 -3.84
C LEU A 154 11.26 -10.86 -5.33
N TRP A 155 11.55 -9.63 -5.77
CA TRP A 155 11.94 -9.38 -7.15
C TRP A 155 13.19 -10.19 -7.53
N TYR A 156 14.28 -10.06 -6.77
CA TYR A 156 15.52 -10.80 -7.00
C TYR A 156 15.27 -12.31 -7.11
N GLN A 157 14.53 -12.89 -6.15
CA GLN A 157 14.20 -14.31 -6.12
C GLN A 157 13.46 -14.75 -7.39
N CYS A 158 12.44 -13.98 -7.80
CA CYS A 158 11.67 -14.27 -9.02
C CYS A 158 12.49 -14.14 -10.32
N ASP A 159 13.52 -13.29 -10.35
CA ASP A 159 14.28 -13.00 -11.57
C ASP A 159 15.53 -13.89 -11.74
N ASP A 160 16.17 -14.29 -10.64
CA ASP A 160 17.48 -14.96 -10.68
C ASP A 160 17.55 -16.33 -10.00
N GLU A 161 16.58 -16.68 -9.15
CA GLU A 161 16.60 -17.93 -8.37
C GLU A 161 15.39 -18.80 -8.75
N SER A 162 14.28 -18.66 -8.02
CA SER A 162 13.03 -19.39 -8.22
C SER A 162 11.85 -18.48 -7.90
N ALA A 163 10.81 -18.52 -8.74
CA ALA A 163 9.53 -17.88 -8.44
C ALA A 163 8.71 -18.67 -7.40
N THR A 164 9.15 -19.88 -7.03
CA THR A 164 8.51 -20.76 -6.05
C THR A 164 9.27 -20.74 -4.74
N PHE A 165 8.55 -20.49 -3.65
CA PHE A 165 9.07 -20.34 -2.30
C PHE A 165 8.57 -21.49 -1.43
N GLU A 166 9.49 -22.19 -0.76
CA GLU A 166 9.15 -23.13 0.31
C GLU A 166 8.74 -22.36 1.57
N LEU A 167 7.58 -22.69 2.11
CA LEU A 167 6.99 -22.03 3.27
C LEU A 167 7.19 -22.86 4.54
N LEU A 168 7.06 -22.22 5.71
CA LEU A 168 7.32 -22.85 7.00
C LEU A 168 6.36 -24.03 7.30
N ASP A 169 5.14 -23.98 6.76
CA ASP A 169 4.13 -25.02 6.90
C ASP A 169 4.36 -26.22 5.97
N GLY A 170 5.45 -26.22 5.20
CA GLY A 170 5.80 -27.27 4.23
C GLY A 170 5.07 -27.14 2.90
N SER A 171 4.27 -26.09 2.71
CA SER A 171 3.65 -25.79 1.42
C SER A 171 4.59 -24.96 0.52
N GLU A 172 4.23 -24.85 -0.75
CA GLU A 172 4.91 -24.01 -1.72
C GLU A 172 3.98 -22.89 -2.19
N ALA A 173 4.54 -21.70 -2.36
CA ALA A 173 3.86 -20.59 -3.02
C ALA A 173 4.67 -20.10 -4.22
N THR A 174 4.00 -19.96 -5.36
CA THR A 174 4.59 -19.33 -6.54
C THR A 174 4.18 -17.85 -6.60
N VAL A 175 5.15 -16.96 -6.76
CA VAL A 175 4.97 -15.51 -6.75
C VAL A 175 5.43 -14.91 -8.07
N PHE A 176 4.65 -13.97 -8.60
CA PHE A 176 5.03 -13.16 -9.75
C PHE A 176 4.76 -11.69 -9.45
N LEU A 177 5.72 -10.81 -9.80
CA LEU A 177 5.51 -9.37 -9.77
C LEU A 177 4.86 -8.92 -11.07
N ALA A 178 3.67 -8.31 -10.97
CA ALA A 178 2.82 -8.03 -12.10
C ALA A 178 2.07 -6.70 -11.97
N ARG A 179 1.59 -6.17 -13.11
CA ARG A 179 0.69 -5.00 -13.26
C ARG A 179 1.24 -3.64 -12.84
N THR A 180 1.79 -3.49 -11.63
CA THR A 180 2.23 -2.20 -11.09
C THR A 180 3.50 -2.33 -10.27
N LEU A 181 4.38 -1.34 -10.41
CA LEU A 181 5.59 -1.20 -9.61
C LEU A 181 5.80 0.29 -9.33
N THR A 182 5.83 0.67 -8.06
CA THR A 182 6.18 2.03 -7.62
C THR A 182 7.54 1.98 -6.94
N LEU A 183 8.45 2.81 -7.42
CA LEU A 183 9.84 2.94 -6.95
C LEU A 183 10.08 4.36 -6.44
N GLU A 184 10.86 4.49 -5.38
CA GLU A 184 11.23 5.80 -4.84
C GLU A 184 12.67 5.81 -4.32
N CYS A 185 13.33 6.95 -4.44
CA CYS A 185 14.68 7.15 -3.91
C CYS A 185 14.66 7.23 -2.38
N PRO A 186 15.29 6.29 -1.64
CA PRO A 186 15.33 6.33 -0.17
C PRO A 186 15.99 7.60 0.37
N ARG A 187 16.81 8.28 -0.43
CA ARG A 187 17.43 9.58 -0.08
C ARG A 187 16.52 10.78 -0.32
N GLY A 188 15.35 10.59 -0.94
CA GLY A 188 14.45 11.68 -1.35
C GLY A 188 15.00 12.58 -2.47
N GLN A 189 16.04 12.15 -3.20
CA GLN A 189 16.77 13.00 -4.15
C GLN A 189 16.33 12.85 -5.61
N THR A 190 16.12 11.62 -6.08
CA THR A 190 15.84 11.32 -7.51
C THR A 190 14.35 11.07 -7.80
N GLY A 191 13.47 11.39 -6.84
CA GLY A 191 12.02 11.33 -6.98
C GLY A 191 11.41 9.93 -6.89
N HIS A 192 10.15 9.83 -7.31
CA HIS A 192 9.36 8.59 -7.37
C HIS A 192 8.94 8.30 -8.82
N GLU A 193 8.70 7.03 -9.12
CA GLU A 193 8.26 6.57 -10.43
C GLU A 193 7.24 5.44 -10.25
N THR A 194 6.24 5.37 -11.13
CA THR A 194 5.27 4.28 -11.16
C THR A 194 5.16 3.71 -12.55
N ILE A 195 5.43 2.42 -12.68
CA ILE A 195 5.39 1.65 -13.91
C ILE A 195 4.14 0.78 -13.87
N THR A 196 3.36 0.81 -14.95
CA THR A 196 2.16 -0.03 -15.11
C THR A 196 2.32 -0.90 -16.35
N HIS A 197 2.49 -2.20 -16.16
CA HIS A 197 2.75 -3.19 -17.21
C HIS A 197 2.46 -4.60 -16.68
N GLU A 198 2.09 -5.57 -17.53
CA GLU A 198 1.81 -6.95 -17.10
C GLU A 198 2.98 -7.59 -16.34
N GLY A 199 4.22 -7.36 -16.79
CA GLY A 199 5.44 -7.71 -16.06
C GLY A 199 6.35 -6.51 -15.91
N PRO A 200 6.15 -5.64 -14.90
CA PRO A 200 6.89 -4.38 -14.79
C PRO A 200 8.37 -4.61 -14.47
N THR A 201 8.70 -5.71 -13.80
CA THR A 201 10.06 -6.11 -13.44
C THR A 201 10.94 -6.52 -14.61
N ARG A 202 10.33 -6.88 -15.75
CA ARG A 202 11.03 -7.28 -16.98
C ARG A 202 11.46 -6.07 -17.84
N LEU A 203 11.00 -4.87 -17.48
CA LEU A 203 11.26 -3.67 -18.25
C LEU A 203 12.64 -3.08 -17.90
N PRO A 204 13.45 -2.66 -18.90
CA PRO A 204 14.76 -2.08 -18.65
C PRO A 204 14.73 -0.86 -17.74
N GLU A 205 13.71 -0.01 -17.85
CA GLU A 205 13.53 1.17 -16.98
C GLU A 205 13.37 0.80 -15.51
N ALA A 206 12.68 -0.30 -15.21
CA ALA A 206 12.51 -0.79 -13.84
C ALA A 206 13.85 -1.25 -13.26
N MET A 207 14.62 -2.01 -14.05
CA MET A 207 15.95 -2.45 -13.65
C MET A 207 16.90 -1.26 -13.43
N ARG A 208 16.93 -0.29 -14.36
CA ARG A 208 17.75 0.93 -14.22
C ARG A 208 17.35 1.75 -12.99
N ALA A 209 16.07 1.80 -12.66
CA ALA A 209 15.58 2.49 -11.48
C ALA A 209 16.15 1.88 -10.18
N ILE A 210 16.11 0.54 -10.01
CA ILE A 210 16.71 -0.11 -8.83
C ILE A 210 18.25 -0.07 -8.84
N GLN A 211 18.88 -0.12 -10.02
CA GLN A 211 20.33 0.07 -10.18
C GLN A 211 20.77 1.49 -9.77
N SER A 212 19.91 2.50 -9.90
CA SER A 212 20.15 3.85 -9.38
C SER A 212 19.91 4.00 -7.87
N GLY A 213 19.57 2.91 -7.17
CA GLY A 213 19.33 2.88 -5.73
C GLY A 213 17.90 3.20 -5.30
N LYS A 214 16.91 3.27 -6.21
CA LYS A 214 15.49 3.36 -5.82
C LYS A 214 15.02 2.02 -5.23
N LEU A 215 14.08 2.08 -4.29
CA LEU A 215 13.48 0.89 -3.67
C LEU A 215 11.99 0.78 -3.99
N PRO A 216 11.43 -0.45 -4.06
CA PRO A 216 10.00 -0.65 -4.21
C PRO A 216 9.21 -0.14 -3.01
N ARG A 217 8.23 0.73 -3.26
CA ARG A 217 7.23 1.22 -2.30
C ARG A 217 5.91 0.44 -2.40
N LYS A 218 5.60 -0.03 -3.61
CA LYS A 218 4.39 -0.79 -3.92
C LYS A 218 4.66 -1.71 -5.10
N VAL A 219 4.20 -2.95 -5.00
CA VAL A 219 4.24 -3.94 -6.09
C VAL A 219 2.86 -4.53 -6.30
N GLY A 220 2.50 -4.85 -7.54
CA GLY A 220 1.43 -5.79 -7.83
C GLY A 220 1.99 -7.21 -7.80
N LEU A 221 1.24 -8.12 -7.18
CA LEU A 221 1.62 -9.51 -7.00
C LEU A 221 0.51 -10.42 -7.51
N THR A 222 0.93 -11.49 -8.17
CA THR A 222 0.14 -12.70 -8.36
C THR A 222 0.78 -13.80 -7.53
N VAL A 223 0.02 -14.37 -6.59
CA VAL A 223 0.50 -15.44 -5.71
C VAL A 223 -0.38 -16.66 -5.90
N VAL A 224 0.22 -17.83 -6.07
CA VAL A 224 -0.47 -19.12 -6.18
C VAL A 224 -0.01 -20.03 -5.06
N ARG A 225 -0.93 -20.48 -4.20
CA ARG A 225 -0.69 -21.47 -3.13
C ARG A 225 -1.89 -22.38 -3.02
N HIS A 226 -1.67 -23.68 -2.83
CA HIS A 226 -2.75 -24.70 -2.77
C HIS A 226 -3.69 -24.70 -3.99
N GLY A 227 -3.16 -24.36 -5.18
CA GLY A 227 -3.96 -24.24 -6.41
C GLY A 227 -4.86 -22.99 -6.48
N VAL A 228 -4.82 -22.11 -5.47
CA VAL A 228 -5.60 -20.87 -5.43
C VAL A 228 -4.72 -19.70 -5.84
N GLN A 229 -5.18 -18.92 -6.82
CA GLN A 229 -4.51 -17.71 -7.29
C GLN A 229 -5.10 -16.45 -6.65
N TYR A 230 -4.23 -15.60 -6.11
CA TYR A 230 -4.54 -14.29 -5.57
C TYR A 230 -3.83 -13.20 -6.37
N GLU A 231 -4.54 -12.13 -6.71
CA GLU A 231 -3.93 -10.94 -7.32
C GLU A 231 -4.18 -9.72 -6.46
N PHE A 232 -3.14 -8.98 -6.08
CA PHE A 232 -3.29 -7.79 -5.24
C PHE A 232 -2.12 -6.84 -5.43
N ASN A 233 -2.19 -5.66 -4.83
CA ASN A 233 -1.04 -4.78 -4.67
C ASN A 233 -0.61 -4.79 -3.21
N LEU A 234 0.69 -4.86 -2.95
CA LEU A 234 1.26 -4.81 -1.61
C LEU A 234 2.01 -3.49 -1.42
N HIS A 235 1.66 -2.77 -0.37
CA HIS A 235 2.41 -1.59 0.08
C HIS A 235 3.54 -2.01 1.02
N ALA A 236 4.75 -1.56 0.76
CA ALA A 236 5.96 -2.02 1.45
C ALA A 236 5.88 -1.81 2.97
N GLU A 237 5.76 -0.57 3.43
CA GLU A 237 5.94 -0.23 4.85
C GLU A 237 4.80 -0.71 5.73
N THR A 238 3.58 -0.71 5.18
CA THR A 238 2.36 -1.04 5.93
C THR A 238 1.91 -2.48 5.72
N LEU A 239 2.53 -3.22 4.79
CA LEU A 239 2.04 -4.50 4.27
C LEU A 239 0.57 -4.45 3.82
N ALA A 240 0.05 -3.26 3.53
CA ALA A 240 -1.35 -3.09 3.21
C ALA A 240 -1.67 -3.72 1.85
N VAL A 241 -2.72 -4.51 1.81
CA VAL A 241 -3.21 -5.18 0.60
C VAL A 241 -4.22 -4.29 -0.10
N GLY A 242 -3.95 -3.93 -1.35
CA GLY A 242 -4.79 -3.07 -2.18
C GLY A 242 -5.33 -3.81 -3.40
N GLY A 243 -6.67 -3.79 -3.57
CA GLY A 243 -7.31 -4.33 -4.77
C GLY A 243 -7.15 -5.84 -4.93
N ALA A 244 -7.23 -6.58 -3.81
CA ALA A 244 -7.20 -8.04 -3.83
C ALA A 244 -8.36 -8.62 -4.64
N LYS A 245 -8.02 -9.40 -5.66
CA LYS A 245 -8.93 -10.30 -6.36
C LYS A 245 -8.71 -11.68 -5.77
N ILE A 246 -9.78 -12.20 -5.20
CA ILE A 246 -9.87 -13.53 -4.61
C ILE A 246 -10.90 -14.29 -5.44
N PRO A 247 -10.68 -15.58 -5.75
CA PRO A 247 -11.65 -16.38 -6.50
C PRO A 247 -13.04 -16.34 -5.85
N PRO A 248 -14.13 -16.26 -6.63
CA PRO A 248 -15.47 -16.25 -6.06
C PRO A 248 -15.73 -17.57 -5.30
N PRO A 249 -16.42 -17.51 -4.15
CA PRO A 249 -16.89 -18.72 -3.46
C PRO A 249 -17.85 -19.51 -4.35
N GLU A 250 -17.78 -20.85 -4.28
CA GLU A 250 -18.63 -21.76 -5.07
C GLU A 250 -20.00 -21.98 -4.43
N GLU A 251 -20.15 -21.63 -3.16
CA GLU A 251 -21.35 -21.85 -2.37
C GLU A 251 -22.53 -21.01 -2.89
N GLU A 252 -23.73 -21.59 -2.89
CA GLU A 252 -24.96 -20.88 -3.31
C GLU A 252 -25.63 -20.13 -2.16
N ASP A 253 -25.58 -20.69 -0.94
CA ASP A 253 -26.16 -20.08 0.26
C ASP A 253 -25.37 -18.85 0.73
N ASP A 254 -26.08 -17.75 1.02
CA ASP A 254 -25.45 -16.47 1.38
C ASP A 254 -24.58 -16.55 2.63
N ARG A 255 -24.95 -17.38 3.61
CA ARG A 255 -24.18 -17.55 4.84
C ARG A 255 -22.90 -18.34 4.55
N ALA A 256 -23.01 -19.44 3.81
CA ALA A 256 -21.88 -20.25 3.40
C ALA A 256 -20.87 -19.44 2.54
N ARG A 257 -21.35 -18.62 1.61
CA ARG A 257 -20.52 -17.71 0.80
C ARG A 257 -19.72 -16.72 1.64
N LEU A 258 -20.34 -16.15 2.68
CA LEU A 258 -19.66 -15.22 3.59
C LEU A 258 -18.54 -15.91 4.37
N GLU A 259 -18.79 -17.13 4.84
CA GLU A 259 -17.81 -17.92 5.59
C GLU A 259 -16.64 -18.37 4.70
N ALA A 260 -16.92 -18.85 3.48
CA ALA A 260 -15.91 -19.18 2.48
C ALA A 260 -15.03 -17.97 2.14
N ARG A 261 -15.63 -16.80 1.90
CA ARG A 261 -14.88 -15.57 1.63
C ARG A 261 -14.02 -15.12 2.81
N ALA A 262 -14.50 -15.27 4.04
CA ALA A 262 -13.72 -14.99 5.24
C ALA A 262 -12.53 -15.96 5.37
N GLN A 263 -12.71 -17.23 5.00
CA GLN A 263 -11.63 -18.20 5.00
C GLN A 263 -10.58 -17.87 3.93
N GLN A 264 -10.97 -17.59 2.69
CA GLN A 264 -10.04 -17.19 1.63
C GLN A 264 -9.23 -15.94 2.00
N LEU A 265 -9.82 -14.99 2.73
CA LEU A 265 -9.11 -13.83 3.24
C LEU A 265 -8.05 -14.21 4.28
N ARG A 266 -8.36 -15.16 5.18
CA ARG A 266 -7.38 -15.71 6.14
C ARG A 266 -6.25 -16.43 5.40
N ASP A 267 -6.58 -17.24 4.40
CA ASP A 267 -5.60 -18.01 3.63
C ASP A 267 -4.64 -17.07 2.88
N LEU A 268 -5.15 -15.97 2.32
CA LEU A 268 -4.32 -14.93 1.71
C LEU A 268 -3.38 -14.26 2.74
N ILE A 269 -3.89 -13.89 3.91
CA ILE A 269 -3.09 -13.25 4.96
C ILE A 269 -2.02 -14.21 5.47
N GLU A 270 -2.38 -15.47 5.74
CA GLU A 270 -1.44 -16.52 6.13
C GLU A 270 -0.35 -16.70 5.06
N THR A 271 -0.72 -16.74 3.78
CA THR A 271 0.24 -16.85 2.67
C THR A 271 1.22 -15.67 2.66
N LEU A 272 0.73 -14.45 2.90
CA LEU A 272 1.57 -13.26 3.01
C LEU A 272 2.52 -13.32 4.21
N ASP A 273 2.02 -13.73 5.37
CA ASP A 273 2.83 -13.86 6.58
C ASP A 273 3.91 -14.96 6.41
N LEU A 274 3.59 -16.07 5.76
CA LEU A 274 4.55 -17.15 5.44
C LEU A 274 5.63 -16.69 4.45
N LEU A 275 5.26 -15.94 3.41
CA LEU A 275 6.23 -15.37 2.46
C LEU A 275 7.14 -14.34 3.16
N PHE A 276 6.57 -13.50 4.03
CA PHE A 276 7.34 -12.53 4.80
C PHE A 276 8.25 -13.20 5.84
N ASP A 277 7.81 -14.32 6.45
CA ASP A 277 8.63 -15.15 7.33
C ASP A 277 9.80 -15.80 6.57
N ALA A 278 9.57 -16.32 5.37
CA ALA A 278 10.63 -16.87 4.52
C ALA A 278 11.74 -15.84 4.25
N PHE A 279 11.36 -14.60 3.96
CA PHE A 279 12.30 -13.49 3.88
C PHE A 279 12.99 -13.20 5.22
N GLY A 280 12.22 -13.06 6.31
CA GLY A 280 12.73 -12.76 7.64
C GLY A 280 13.77 -13.78 8.13
N ARG A 281 13.56 -15.07 7.82
CA ARG A 281 14.47 -16.17 8.16
C ARG A 281 15.85 -16.01 7.52
N VAL A 282 15.94 -15.38 6.35
CA VAL A 282 17.21 -15.04 5.69
C VAL A 282 17.71 -13.68 6.18
N ARG A 283 16.83 -12.67 6.16
CA ARG A 283 17.15 -11.27 6.44
C ARG A 283 17.71 -11.00 7.84
N PHE A 284 17.19 -11.70 8.84
CA PHE A 284 17.59 -11.55 10.24
C PHE A 284 18.54 -12.66 10.70
N SER A 285 19.17 -13.37 9.76
CA SER A 285 20.15 -14.42 10.03
C SER A 285 21.57 -13.99 9.70
N ALA A 286 22.54 -14.80 10.12
CA ALA A 286 23.94 -14.64 9.76
C ALA A 286 24.20 -14.84 8.25
N ASP A 287 23.24 -15.35 7.48
CA ASP A 287 23.38 -15.55 6.03
C ASP A 287 23.00 -14.32 5.20
N TRP A 288 22.39 -13.29 5.81
CA TRP A 288 22.02 -12.05 5.09
C TRP A 288 23.17 -11.41 4.31
N PRO A 289 24.41 -11.28 4.83
CA PRO A 289 25.51 -10.72 4.05
C PRO A 289 25.83 -11.49 2.77
N LYS A 290 25.67 -12.82 2.78
CA LYS A 290 25.90 -13.67 1.59
C LYS A 290 24.79 -13.44 0.57
N GLU A 291 23.54 -13.41 1.03
CA GLU A 291 22.38 -13.17 0.17
C GLU A 291 22.41 -11.77 -0.44
N LEU A 292 22.70 -10.75 0.38
CA LEU A 292 22.90 -9.37 -0.09
C LEU A 292 24.01 -9.28 -1.14
N ALA A 293 25.11 -10.01 -0.98
CA ALA A 293 26.18 -10.04 -1.98
C ALA A 293 25.74 -10.69 -3.31
N LYS A 294 24.78 -11.63 -3.30
CA LYS A 294 24.15 -12.13 -4.54
C LYS A 294 23.26 -11.05 -5.16
N MET A 295 22.42 -10.40 -4.36
CA MET A 295 21.54 -9.33 -4.84
C MET A 295 22.32 -8.15 -5.43
N GLN A 296 23.42 -7.75 -4.81
CA GLN A 296 24.34 -6.73 -5.33
C GLN A 296 24.95 -7.14 -6.67
N ARG A 297 25.35 -8.42 -6.82
CA ARG A 297 25.85 -8.95 -8.10
C ARG A 297 24.77 -9.00 -9.17
N TRP A 298 23.52 -9.31 -8.80
CA TRP A 298 22.38 -9.26 -9.70
C TRP A 298 22.13 -7.83 -10.20
N LEU A 299 22.14 -6.85 -9.30
CA LEU A 299 21.98 -5.43 -9.63
C LEU A 299 23.15 -4.90 -10.48
N SER A 300 24.37 -5.41 -10.30
CA SER A 300 25.54 -4.96 -11.07
C SER A 300 25.63 -5.55 -12.49
N ARG A 301 24.69 -6.41 -12.91
CA ARG A 301 24.73 -6.99 -14.25
C ARG A 301 24.46 -5.91 -15.30
N GLU A 302 25.33 -5.81 -16.29
CA GLU A 302 25.02 -5.14 -17.55
C GLU A 302 23.97 -5.98 -18.31
N GLU A 303 23.07 -5.31 -19.03
CA GLU A 303 21.86 -5.88 -19.65
C GLU A 303 22.06 -7.30 -20.20
N ARG A 304 21.18 -8.24 -19.81
CA ARG A 304 20.89 -9.40 -20.66
C ARG A 304 20.42 -8.82 -21.98
N ARG A 305 21.28 -8.80 -23.01
CA ARG A 305 20.90 -8.41 -24.37
C ARG A 305 19.62 -9.18 -24.71
N ALA A 306 18.52 -8.46 -24.88
CA ALA A 306 17.26 -9.03 -25.32
C ALA A 306 17.54 -9.81 -26.62
N ALA A 307 17.31 -11.12 -26.56
CA ALA A 307 17.28 -11.99 -27.73
C ALA A 307 15.91 -11.86 -28.41
#